data_AF-A0A4S9VS48-F1
#
_entry.id   AF-A0A4S9VS48-F1
#
_cell.length_a   1.000
_cell.length_b   1.000
_cell.length_c   1.000
_cell.angle_alpha   90.00
_cell.angle_beta   90.00
_cell.angle_gamma   90.00
#
_symmetry.space_group_name_H-M   'P 1'
#
loop_
_entity.id
_entity.type
_entity.pdbx_description
1 polymer ?
#
loop_
_entity_poly.entity_id
_entity_poly.type
_entity_poly.pdbx_seq_one_letter_code
_entity_poly.pdbx_strand_id
1 'polypeptide(L)'
;MASSTKSPPDAIVPNIVVITDDADVTLRVIKYTQRLKPGDDGNDKVKSITDFNVNTQVMIRNSEFFKTLLTGNFAEASQSVVTLKEHDPSAMQAIFCALHSQYEDWSASSCGLSITKQTLGLSVHSLCDVISSARHFLIEMVELDSWFKLWYEHGHNSKTDPKSMLYPTYQLNHAEGFAAATKKMVYHHTRIEETKNQQHRDLHLPPRVIQQLCAARGRLKTILSNQIWNHISGLLDGSCNCKEKTLFAFLHALKETGGFPVDQAAQRNPIAYVLHQLADFDDYFEAPAEAKGCSRCSTDWSSAMKTACAVVWKYFDGLCLDCMDHTQPKFADEHEDYWGHLERDMEWDNACRIDHGQATWYYSFMGRADARDKILKRVRLANPRTKFL
;
A
#
# COMPACT_ATOMS: atom_id res chain seq x y z
N MET A 1 12.35 16.15 38.25
CA MET A 1 11.31 16.87 39.02
C MET A 1 10.12 15.95 39.15
N ALA A 2 9.81 15.51 40.37
CA ALA A 2 8.77 14.53 40.64
C ALA A 2 7.39 15.16 40.43
N SER A 3 6.64 14.65 39.44
CA SER A 3 5.20 14.93 39.33
C SER A 3 4.46 13.81 40.05
N SER A 4 3.87 14.15 41.19
CA SER A 4 2.97 13.27 41.95
C SER A 4 1.76 12.90 41.09
N THR A 5 1.78 11.70 40.50
CA THR A 5 0.63 11.12 39.79
C THR A 5 -0.47 10.78 40.79
N LYS A 6 -1.48 11.65 40.89
CA LYS A 6 -2.77 11.29 41.51
C LYS A 6 -3.55 10.38 40.58
N SER A 7 -4.29 9.45 41.19
CA SER A 7 -5.18 8.48 40.56
C SER A 7 -6.14 9.15 39.56
N PRO A 8 -6.49 8.48 38.45
CA PRO A 8 -7.54 8.95 37.55
C PRO A 8 -8.86 9.13 38.33
N PRO A 9 -9.79 9.98 37.84
CA PRO A 9 -11.03 10.27 38.57
C PRO A 9 -11.79 8.99 38.92
N ASP A 10 -12.18 8.85 40.20
CA ASP A 10 -12.81 7.67 40.81
C ASP A 10 -14.10 7.16 40.11
N ALA A 11 -14.61 7.89 39.11
CA ALA A 11 -15.86 7.58 38.42
C ALA A 11 -15.72 6.66 37.18
N ILE A 12 -14.52 6.51 36.59
CA ILE A 12 -14.34 5.70 35.37
C ILE A 12 -13.83 4.32 35.75
N VAL A 13 -14.71 3.32 35.68
CA VAL A 13 -14.34 1.91 35.89
C VAL A 13 -13.48 1.44 34.71
N PRO A 14 -12.26 0.93 34.94
CA PRO A 14 -11.43 0.37 33.88
C PRO A 14 -12.10 -0.82 33.20
N ASN A 15 -12.10 -0.84 31.87
CA ASN A 15 -12.39 -2.07 31.13
C ASN A 15 -11.22 -3.04 31.31
N ILE A 16 -11.46 -4.28 31.69
CA ILE A 16 -10.40 -5.27 31.92
C ILE A 16 -10.32 -6.20 30.71
N VAL A 17 -9.12 -6.32 30.14
CA VAL A 17 -8.81 -7.24 29.06
C VAL A 17 -7.69 -8.16 29.52
N VAL A 18 -7.98 -9.45 29.62
CA VAL A 18 -6.98 -10.47 29.92
C VAL A 18 -6.34 -10.88 28.60
N ILE A 19 -5.08 -10.48 28.36
CA ILE A 19 -4.35 -10.88 27.14
C ILE A 19 -3.84 -12.30 27.28
N THR A 20 -3.45 -12.72 28.48
CA THR A 20 -2.91 -14.06 28.74
C THR A 20 -3.30 -14.56 30.13
N ASP A 21 -3.44 -15.88 30.28
CA ASP A 21 -3.88 -16.53 31.52
C ASP A 21 -2.77 -16.55 32.59
N ASP A 22 -1.51 -16.43 32.19
CA ASP A 22 -0.32 -16.38 33.04
C ASP A 22 0.16 -14.94 33.31
N ALA A 23 -0.75 -13.96 33.22
CA ALA A 23 -0.42 -12.55 33.40
C ALA A 23 0.13 -12.25 34.81
N ASP A 24 1.20 -11.48 34.86
CA ASP A 24 1.90 -11.07 36.10
C ASP A 24 2.02 -9.55 36.27
N VAL A 25 1.56 -8.76 35.28
CA VAL A 25 1.49 -7.30 35.34
C VAL A 25 0.25 -6.76 34.64
N THR A 26 -0.29 -5.66 35.17
CA THR A 26 -1.38 -4.91 34.51
C THR A 26 -0.83 -3.64 33.87
N LEU A 27 -1.00 -3.51 32.55
CA LEU A 27 -0.74 -2.27 31.82
C LEU A 27 -2.04 -1.47 31.68
N ARG A 28 -2.13 -0.35 32.39
CA ARG A 28 -3.28 0.56 32.37
C ARG A 28 -3.14 1.58 31.24
N VAL A 29 -3.91 1.42 30.18
CA VAL A 29 -3.94 2.36 29.05
C VAL A 29 -5.02 3.41 29.27
N ILE A 30 -4.62 4.68 29.27
CA ILE A 30 -5.51 5.83 29.42
C ILE A 30 -5.60 6.57 28.09
N LYS A 31 -6.80 6.57 27.51
CA LYS A 31 -7.14 7.39 26.36
C LYS A 31 -7.72 8.71 26.82
N TYR A 32 -7.24 9.80 26.25
CA TYR A 32 -7.79 11.14 26.49
C TYR A 32 -8.68 11.58 25.33
N THR A 33 -9.60 12.52 25.60
CA THR A 33 -10.47 13.13 24.58
C THR A 33 -9.70 14.00 23.59
N GLN A 34 -8.54 14.50 24.01
CA GLN A 34 -7.59 15.30 23.24
C GLN A 34 -6.17 15.09 23.78
N ARG A 35 -5.15 15.43 22.98
CA ARG A 35 -3.76 15.40 23.44
C ARG A 35 -3.55 16.36 24.61
N LEU A 36 -2.78 15.94 25.61
CA LEU A 36 -2.44 16.73 26.77
C LEU A 36 -1.42 17.80 26.38
N LYS A 37 -1.59 18.99 26.95
CA LYS A 37 -0.59 20.05 26.83
C LYS A 37 0.47 19.89 27.93
N PRO A 38 1.69 20.41 27.74
CA PRO A 38 2.68 20.44 28.80
C PRO A 38 2.11 21.08 30.08
N GLY A 39 2.12 20.35 31.19
CA GLY A 39 1.57 20.79 32.47
C GLY A 39 0.13 20.39 32.77
N ASP A 40 -0.60 19.78 31.83
CA ASP A 40 -1.92 19.21 32.10
C ASP A 40 -1.81 17.92 32.95
N ASP A 41 -2.63 17.79 33.99
CA ASP A 41 -2.78 16.53 34.74
C ASP A 41 -3.67 15.51 34.01
N GLY A 42 -4.54 15.99 33.11
CA GLY A 42 -5.34 15.23 32.16
C GLY A 42 -6.58 14.56 32.76
N ASN A 43 -6.84 14.73 34.05
CA ASN A 43 -7.89 13.99 34.76
C ASN A 43 -9.29 14.27 34.23
N ASP A 44 -9.57 15.52 33.85
CA ASP A 44 -10.83 15.98 33.25
C ASP A 44 -11.02 15.53 31.79
N LYS A 45 -9.93 15.08 31.15
CA LYS A 45 -9.88 14.72 29.73
C LYS A 45 -9.88 13.22 29.51
N VAL A 46 -9.96 12.39 30.56
CA VAL A 46 -9.96 10.93 30.41
C VAL A 46 -11.22 10.51 29.64
N LYS A 47 -11.01 9.88 28.49
CA LYS A 47 -12.08 9.32 27.64
C LYS A 47 -12.40 7.88 28.03
N SER A 48 -11.37 7.08 28.27
CA SER A 48 -11.52 5.67 28.65
C SER A 48 -10.25 5.16 29.31
N ILE A 49 -10.42 4.19 30.21
CA ILE A 49 -9.33 3.46 30.86
C ILE A 49 -9.50 1.98 30.53
N THR A 50 -8.42 1.32 30.15
CA THR A 50 -8.41 -0.12 29.89
C THR A 50 -7.19 -0.74 30.54
N ASP A 51 -7.43 -1.75 31.37
CA ASP A 51 -6.40 -2.51 32.07
C ASP A 51 -6.14 -3.80 31.29
N PHE A 52 -4.91 -3.96 30.81
CA PHE A 52 -4.46 -5.14 30.08
C PHE A 52 -3.61 -6.02 30.99
N ASN A 53 -4.06 -7.23 31.27
CA ASN A 53 -3.27 -8.21 32.02
C ASN A 53 -2.39 -8.97 31.03
N VAL A 54 -1.07 -8.79 31.14
CA VAL A 54 -0.07 -9.30 30.20
C VAL A 54 1.03 -10.07 30.94
N ASN A 55 1.82 -10.84 30.18
CA ASN A 55 3.02 -11.49 30.69
C ASN A 55 4.24 -10.55 30.53
N THR A 56 4.90 -10.23 31.64
CA THR A 56 6.05 -9.33 31.73
C THR A 56 7.22 -9.79 30.86
N GLN A 57 7.50 -11.09 30.81
CA GLN A 57 8.59 -11.64 29.99
C GLN A 57 8.35 -11.44 28.50
N VAL A 58 7.10 -11.59 28.03
CA VAL A 58 6.73 -11.30 26.64
C VAL A 58 6.98 -9.83 26.31
N MET A 59 6.60 -8.92 27.21
CA MET A 59 6.79 -7.49 26.99
C MET A 59 8.28 -7.09 26.97
N ILE A 60 9.08 -7.61 27.89
CA ILE A 60 10.52 -7.32 28.01
C ILE A 60 11.30 -7.81 26.79
N ARG A 61 10.97 -9.01 26.28
CA ARG A 61 11.67 -9.62 25.14
C ARG A 61 11.47 -8.86 23.84
N ASN A 62 10.30 -8.24 23.68
CA ASN A 62 9.87 -7.61 22.43
C ASN A 62 10.01 -6.08 22.41
N SER A 63 10.48 -5.46 23.51
CA SER A 63 10.59 -4.00 23.62
C SER A 63 11.62 -3.58 24.66
N GLU A 64 12.65 -2.85 24.20
CA GLU A 64 13.65 -2.27 25.11
C GLU A 64 13.04 -1.19 26.02
N PHE A 65 11.96 -0.53 25.56
CA PHE A 65 11.19 0.37 26.40
C PHE A 65 10.56 -0.36 27.58
N PHE A 66 9.81 -1.44 27.34
CA PHE A 66 9.18 -2.20 28.42
C PHE A 66 10.20 -2.89 29.31
N LYS A 67 11.31 -3.37 28.76
CA LYS A 67 12.45 -3.85 29.54
C LYS A 67 12.97 -2.81 30.52
N THR A 68 13.24 -1.61 30.03
CA THR A 68 13.71 -0.50 30.87
C THR A 68 12.66 -0.13 31.93
N LEU A 69 11.38 -0.07 31.54
CA LEU A 69 10.28 0.33 32.42
C LEU A 69 9.99 -0.69 33.53
N LEU A 70 10.00 -1.99 33.20
CA LEU A 70 9.58 -3.07 34.10
C LEU A 70 10.72 -3.69 34.91
N THR A 71 11.98 -3.51 34.49
CA THR A 71 13.14 -4.07 35.21
C THR A 71 14.16 -3.02 35.67
N GLY A 72 14.00 -1.76 35.25
CA GLY A 72 14.92 -0.70 35.59
C GLY A 72 14.76 -0.19 37.02
N ASN A 73 15.54 0.83 37.36
CA ASN A 73 15.53 1.48 38.67
C ASN A 73 14.38 2.50 38.84
N PHE A 74 13.30 2.35 38.07
CA PHE A 74 12.15 3.24 38.11
C PHE A 74 11.13 2.74 39.14
N ALA A 75 10.26 3.63 39.61
CA ALA A 75 9.24 3.26 40.59
C ALA A 75 8.28 2.20 40.04
N GLU A 76 8.01 2.28 38.74
CA GLU A 76 7.15 1.42 37.94
C GLU A 76 7.60 -0.04 37.95
N ALA A 77 8.91 -0.33 38.05
CA ALA A 77 9.43 -1.70 38.09
C ALA A 77 8.99 -2.49 39.34
N SER A 78 8.55 -1.78 40.40
CA SER A 78 8.02 -2.37 41.62
C SER A 78 6.48 -2.38 41.69
N GLN A 79 5.80 -1.86 40.65
CA GLN A 79 4.35 -1.72 40.64
C GLN A 79 3.68 -2.89 39.90
N SER A 80 2.57 -3.38 40.45
CA SER A 80 1.73 -4.37 39.76
C SER A 80 0.86 -3.76 38.66
N VAL A 81 0.71 -2.42 38.65
CA VAL A 81 -0.06 -1.68 37.65
C VAL A 81 0.79 -0.54 37.10
N VAL A 82 1.08 -0.56 35.81
CA VAL A 82 1.89 0.45 35.12
C VAL A 82 1.00 1.24 34.16
N THR A 83 1.04 2.57 34.23
CA THR A 83 0.13 3.43 33.46
C THR A 83 0.77 3.93 32.16
N LEU A 84 0.09 3.69 31.04
CA LEU A 84 0.43 4.14 29.69
C LEU A 84 -0.57 5.22 29.26
N LYS A 85 -0.10 6.44 29.01
CA LYS A 85 -0.95 7.60 28.72
C LYS A 85 -0.96 7.93 27.23
N GLU A 86 -2.09 8.47 26.74
CA GLU A 86 -2.24 8.99 25.37
C GLU A 86 -2.23 7.93 24.24
N HIS A 87 -2.59 6.68 24.57
CA HIS A 87 -2.71 5.60 23.59
C HIS A 87 -4.16 5.16 23.38
N ASP A 88 -4.44 4.61 22.20
CA ASP A 88 -5.72 4.00 21.87
C ASP A 88 -5.78 2.55 22.41
N PRO A 89 -6.77 2.19 23.25
CA PRO A 89 -6.85 0.85 23.83
C PRO A 89 -6.97 -0.26 22.78
N SER A 90 -7.71 -0.05 21.69
CA SER A 90 -7.86 -1.07 20.65
C SER A 90 -6.55 -1.29 19.89
N ALA A 91 -5.79 -0.23 19.64
CA ALA A 91 -4.44 -0.33 19.08
C ALA A 91 -3.48 -1.06 20.03
N MET A 92 -3.52 -0.75 21.33
CA MET A 92 -2.70 -1.45 22.33
C MET A 92 -3.05 -2.93 22.45
N GLN A 93 -4.34 -3.27 22.42
CA GLN A 93 -4.79 -4.67 22.41
C GLN A 93 -4.24 -5.43 21.20
N ALA A 94 -4.23 -4.81 20.02
CA ALA A 94 -3.65 -5.39 18.80
C ALA A 94 -2.13 -5.60 18.93
N ILE A 95 -1.40 -4.63 19.48
CA ILE A 95 0.04 -4.78 19.74
C ILE A 95 0.29 -5.94 20.70
N PHE A 96 -0.40 -5.97 21.84
CA PHE A 96 -0.20 -7.04 22.82
C PHE A 96 -0.57 -8.42 22.26
N CYS A 97 -1.63 -8.50 21.46
CA CYS A 97 -1.98 -9.71 20.72
C CYS A 97 -0.85 -10.16 19.80
N ALA A 98 -0.26 -9.24 19.03
CA ALA A 98 0.82 -9.55 18.10
C ALA A 98 2.10 -10.03 18.81
N LEU A 99 2.44 -9.42 19.95
CA LEU A 99 3.62 -9.83 20.72
C LEU A 99 3.43 -11.24 21.35
N HIS A 100 2.24 -11.55 21.82
CA HIS A 100 1.95 -12.85 22.44
C HIS A 100 1.73 -13.95 21.37
N SER A 101 1.24 -13.61 20.17
CA SER A 101 0.98 -14.59 19.11
C SER A 101 2.23 -15.25 18.52
N GLN A 102 3.43 -14.72 18.85
CA GLN A 102 4.71 -15.34 18.50
C GLN A 102 4.97 -16.64 19.27
N TYR A 103 4.25 -16.87 20.37
CA TYR A 103 4.39 -18.04 21.21
C TYR A 103 3.27 -19.02 20.90
N GLU A 104 3.63 -20.21 20.41
CA GLU A 104 2.68 -21.21 19.93
C GLU A 104 1.64 -21.59 20.98
N ASP A 105 2.10 -21.82 22.23
CA ASP A 105 1.24 -22.16 23.36
C ASP A 105 0.15 -21.10 23.62
N TRP A 106 0.51 -19.82 23.51
CA TRP A 106 -0.46 -18.73 23.64
C TRP A 106 -1.39 -18.68 22.44
N SER A 107 -0.85 -18.78 21.22
CA SER A 107 -1.64 -18.68 19.98
C SER A 107 -2.69 -19.79 19.84
N ALA A 108 -2.40 -20.97 20.39
CA ALA A 108 -3.29 -22.13 20.41
C ALA A 108 -4.27 -22.12 21.60
N SER A 109 -4.04 -21.27 22.60
CA SER A 109 -4.89 -21.17 23.79
C SER A 109 -6.27 -20.58 23.46
N SER A 110 -7.28 -20.91 24.28
CA SER A 110 -8.62 -20.33 24.16
C SER A 110 -8.61 -18.81 24.32
N CYS A 111 -7.77 -18.30 25.22
CA CYS A 111 -7.57 -16.86 25.45
C CYS A 111 -6.95 -16.19 24.21
N GLY A 112 -5.86 -16.75 23.68
CA GLY A 112 -5.18 -16.23 22.49
C GLY A 112 -6.05 -16.21 21.24
N LEU A 113 -6.83 -17.28 21.00
CA LEU A 113 -7.79 -17.34 19.89
C LEU A 113 -8.89 -16.27 20.03
N SER A 114 -9.40 -16.05 21.25
CA SER A 114 -10.42 -15.03 21.52
C SER A 114 -9.89 -13.62 21.28
N ILE A 115 -8.70 -13.29 21.81
CA ILE A 115 -8.08 -11.98 21.65
C ILE A 115 -7.70 -11.72 20.19
N THR A 116 -7.14 -12.72 19.50
CA THR A 116 -6.85 -12.63 18.06
C THR A 116 -8.12 -12.27 17.30
N LYS A 117 -9.19 -13.05 17.46
CA LYS A 117 -10.47 -12.78 16.78
C LYS A 117 -11.01 -11.36 17.03
N GLN A 118 -10.88 -10.83 18.25
CA GLN A 118 -11.30 -9.47 18.56
C GLN A 118 -10.47 -8.41 17.81
N THR A 119 -9.14 -8.57 17.80
CA THR A 119 -8.23 -7.61 17.17
C THR A 119 -8.25 -7.67 15.63
N LEU A 120 -8.65 -8.80 15.04
CA LEU A 120 -8.90 -8.88 13.60
C LEU A 120 -10.06 -7.96 13.13
N GLY A 121 -10.95 -7.56 14.04
CA GLY A 121 -12.02 -6.58 13.77
C GLY A 121 -11.58 -5.12 13.85
N LEU A 122 -10.29 -4.84 14.07
CA LEU A 122 -9.77 -3.48 14.21
C LEU A 122 -10.00 -2.66 12.93
N SER A 123 -10.43 -1.41 13.08
CA SER A 123 -10.65 -0.53 11.92
C SER A 123 -9.32 -0.14 11.25
N VAL A 124 -9.34 0.06 9.92
CA VAL A 124 -8.16 0.55 9.17
C VAL A 124 -7.61 1.87 9.75
N HIS A 125 -8.48 2.74 10.26
CA HIS A 125 -8.08 4.04 10.81
C HIS A 125 -7.24 3.89 12.08
N SER A 126 -7.42 2.80 12.82
CA SER A 126 -6.70 2.50 14.06
C SER A 126 -5.30 1.91 13.79
N LEU A 127 -4.96 1.53 12.55
CA LEU A 127 -3.62 1.03 12.23
C LEU A 127 -2.53 2.09 12.42
N CYS A 128 -2.86 3.37 12.21
CA CYS A 128 -1.93 4.45 12.52
C CYS A 128 -1.66 4.56 14.02
N ASP A 129 -2.66 4.31 14.87
CA ASP A 129 -2.48 4.26 16.33
C ASP A 129 -1.60 3.07 16.73
N VAL A 130 -1.76 1.92 16.07
CA VAL A 130 -0.89 0.73 16.25
C VAL A 130 0.56 1.09 15.91
N ILE A 131 0.80 1.63 14.72
CA ILE A 131 2.14 2.00 14.26
C ILE A 131 2.76 3.07 15.17
N SER A 132 2.00 4.12 15.51
CA SER A 132 2.49 5.19 16.39
C SER A 132 2.87 4.66 17.77
N SER A 133 2.04 3.78 18.32
CA SER A 133 2.27 3.23 19.66
C SER A 133 3.44 2.25 19.66
N ALA A 134 3.53 1.37 18.65
CA ALA A 134 4.68 0.48 18.49
C ALA A 134 6.01 1.26 18.39
N ARG A 135 6.05 2.35 17.61
CA ARG A 135 7.21 3.25 17.56
C ARG A 135 7.52 3.89 18.91
N HIS A 136 6.50 4.37 19.63
CA HIS A 136 6.66 4.98 20.94
C HIS A 136 7.28 4.00 21.95
N PHE A 137 6.85 2.73 21.90
CA PHE A 137 7.34 1.67 22.77
C PHE A 137 8.56 0.93 22.22
N LEU A 138 9.21 1.44 21.17
CA LEU A 138 10.39 0.81 20.57
C LEU A 138 10.18 -0.68 20.23
N ILE A 139 8.98 -1.01 19.73
CA ILE A 139 8.63 -2.33 19.21
C ILE A 139 8.99 -2.35 17.73
N GLU A 140 9.81 -3.30 17.33
CA GLU A 140 10.16 -3.52 15.93
C GLU A 140 8.91 -3.89 15.13
N MET A 141 8.74 -3.29 13.95
CA MET A 141 7.50 -3.50 13.16
C MET A 141 7.31 -4.95 12.72
N VAL A 142 8.42 -5.68 12.54
CA VAL A 142 8.42 -7.10 12.17
C VAL A 142 7.67 -7.96 13.19
N GLU A 143 7.62 -7.54 14.46
CA GLU A 143 6.87 -8.24 15.52
C GLU A 143 5.36 -8.18 15.30
N LEU A 144 4.90 -7.29 14.41
CA LEU A 144 3.48 -7.11 14.06
C LEU A 144 3.10 -7.78 12.74
N ASP A 145 4.07 -8.28 11.96
CA ASP A 145 3.85 -8.76 10.58
C ASP A 145 2.82 -9.89 10.52
N SER A 146 2.99 -10.92 11.36
CA SER A 146 2.09 -12.09 11.40
C SER A 146 0.66 -11.71 11.77
N TRP A 147 0.48 -10.85 12.76
CA TRP A 147 -0.83 -10.34 13.15
C TRP A 147 -1.44 -9.50 12.03
N PHE A 148 -0.67 -8.60 11.42
CA PHE A 148 -1.17 -7.73 10.37
C PHE A 148 -1.60 -8.51 9.12
N LYS A 149 -0.86 -9.57 8.77
CA LYS A 149 -1.24 -10.49 7.69
C LYS A 149 -2.62 -11.12 7.96
N LEU A 150 -2.82 -11.68 9.15
CA LEU A 150 -4.13 -12.24 9.54
C LEU A 150 -5.23 -11.18 9.53
N TRP A 151 -4.95 -9.96 10.02
CA TRP A 151 -5.88 -8.84 10.00
C TRP A 151 -6.28 -8.46 8.56
N TYR A 152 -5.30 -8.42 7.65
CA TYR A 152 -5.53 -8.10 6.25
C TYR A 152 -6.42 -9.15 5.55
N GLU A 153 -6.15 -10.43 5.80
CA GLU A 153 -6.89 -11.58 5.26
C GLU A 153 -8.32 -11.68 5.80
N HIS A 154 -8.59 -11.20 7.01
CA HIS A 154 -9.90 -11.29 7.68
C HIS A 154 -11.04 -10.48 7.01
N GLY A 155 -10.77 -9.74 5.93
CA GLY A 155 -11.81 -9.09 5.13
C GLY A 155 -11.52 -7.66 4.70
N HIS A 156 -10.28 -7.19 4.88
CA HIS A 156 -9.88 -5.82 4.60
C HIS A 156 -9.24 -5.61 3.22
N ASN A 157 -9.06 -6.66 2.43
CA ASN A 157 -8.45 -6.61 1.09
C ASN A 157 -9.28 -5.89 0.00
N SER A 158 -10.61 -6.02 0.01
CA SER A 158 -11.47 -5.55 -1.09
C SER A 158 -12.33 -4.33 -0.74
N LYS A 159 -12.73 -4.21 0.53
CA LYS A 159 -13.67 -3.17 1.01
C LYS A 159 -13.00 -1.90 1.50
N THR A 160 -11.71 -1.95 1.78
CA THR A 160 -10.98 -0.82 2.37
C THR A 160 -10.56 0.19 1.30
N ASP A 161 -10.68 1.47 1.62
CA ASP A 161 -10.16 2.56 0.78
C ASP A 161 -8.64 2.40 0.62
N PRO A 162 -8.11 2.21 -0.62
CA PRO A 162 -6.69 2.03 -0.84
C PRO A 162 -5.85 3.20 -0.28
N LYS A 163 -6.38 4.44 -0.25
CA LYS A 163 -5.67 5.60 0.32
C LYS A 163 -5.30 5.41 1.79
N SER A 164 -6.15 4.70 2.54
CA SER A 164 -5.96 4.43 3.97
C SER A 164 -5.07 3.21 4.22
N MET A 165 -4.86 2.37 3.20
CA MET A 165 -3.99 1.19 3.26
C MET A 165 -2.55 1.46 2.83
N LEU A 166 -2.31 2.55 2.08
CA LEU A 166 -0.99 2.93 1.57
C LEU A 166 0.08 2.97 2.67
N TYR A 167 -0.11 3.78 3.71
CA TYR A 167 0.88 3.92 4.78
C TYR A 167 1.02 2.66 5.65
N PRO A 168 -0.06 2.04 6.14
CA PRO A 168 0.08 0.87 7.01
C PRO A 168 0.75 -0.31 6.33
N THR A 169 0.38 -0.63 5.07
CA THR A 169 0.99 -1.75 4.34
C THR A 169 2.46 -1.49 4.00
N TYR A 170 2.87 -0.24 3.82
CA TYR A 170 4.28 0.13 3.69
C TYR A 170 5.03 -0.05 5.01
N GLN A 171 4.50 0.46 6.11
CA GLN A 171 5.18 0.48 7.39
C GLN A 171 5.27 -0.90 8.06
N LEU A 172 4.26 -1.74 7.87
CA LEU A 172 4.17 -3.13 8.35
C LEU A 172 4.67 -4.13 7.28
N ASN A 173 5.48 -3.65 6.33
CA ASN A 173 6.18 -4.45 5.32
C ASN A 173 5.31 -5.49 4.59
N HIS A 174 4.04 -5.19 4.31
CA HIS A 174 3.08 -6.14 3.75
C HIS A 174 2.99 -5.99 2.22
N ALA A 175 3.85 -6.72 1.52
CA ALA A 175 4.08 -6.58 0.07
C ALA A 175 2.80 -6.69 -0.77
N GLU A 176 2.00 -7.75 -0.60
CA GLU A 176 0.78 -7.99 -1.37
C GLU A 176 -0.24 -6.85 -1.19
N GLY A 177 -0.45 -6.43 0.05
CA GLY A 177 -1.39 -5.36 0.37
C GLY A 177 -0.94 -3.99 -0.16
N PHE A 178 0.37 -3.72 -0.12
CA PHE A 178 0.93 -2.48 -0.66
C PHE A 178 0.83 -2.44 -2.19
N ALA A 179 1.15 -3.54 -2.87
CA ALA A 179 1.00 -3.67 -4.32
C ALA A 179 -0.47 -3.51 -4.74
N ALA A 180 -1.39 -4.19 -4.05
CA ALA A 180 -2.83 -4.08 -4.32
C ALA A 180 -3.34 -2.64 -4.13
N ALA A 181 -2.98 -1.99 -3.02
CA ALA A 181 -3.39 -0.62 -2.73
C ALA A 181 -2.85 0.36 -3.79
N THR A 182 -1.57 0.26 -4.13
CA THR A 182 -0.91 1.13 -5.12
C THR A 182 -1.42 0.91 -6.54
N LYS A 183 -1.69 -0.34 -6.95
CA LYS A 183 -2.36 -0.66 -8.22
C LYS A 183 -3.74 0.00 -8.28
N LYS A 184 -4.54 -0.16 -7.22
CA LYS A 184 -5.89 0.45 -7.15
C LYS A 184 -5.84 1.98 -7.19
N MET A 185 -4.82 2.60 -6.60
CA MET A 185 -4.58 4.04 -6.72
C MET A 185 -4.29 4.48 -8.16
N VAL A 186 -3.45 3.75 -8.89
CA VAL A 186 -3.05 4.11 -10.26
C VAL A 186 -4.22 3.95 -11.25
N TYR A 187 -4.98 2.87 -11.15
CA TYR A 187 -6.05 2.57 -12.11
C TYR A 187 -7.39 3.23 -11.77
N HIS A 188 -7.78 3.28 -10.49
CA HIS A 188 -9.14 3.64 -10.07
C HIS A 188 -9.27 5.04 -9.45
N HIS A 189 -8.19 5.80 -9.32
CA HIS A 189 -8.25 7.16 -8.78
C HIS A 189 -7.80 8.21 -9.80
N THR A 190 -8.56 9.31 -9.88
CA THR A 190 -8.18 10.48 -10.70
C THR A 190 -7.00 11.24 -10.09
N ARG A 191 -7.02 11.39 -8.76
CA ARG A 191 -5.97 12.04 -7.98
C ARG A 191 -5.33 11.04 -7.05
N ILE A 192 -4.01 10.94 -7.12
CA ILE A 192 -3.21 10.08 -6.26
C ILE A 192 -2.76 10.91 -5.05
N GLU A 193 -3.26 10.54 -3.89
CA GLU A 193 -2.99 11.19 -2.62
C GLU A 193 -3.19 10.18 -1.48
N GLU A 194 -2.53 10.44 -0.36
CA GLU A 194 -2.66 9.65 0.86
C GLU A 194 -3.76 10.22 1.77
N THR A 195 -4.41 9.35 2.54
CA THR A 195 -5.33 9.78 3.61
C THR A 195 -4.55 10.48 4.71
N LYS A 196 -4.83 11.76 4.95
CA LYS A 196 -4.23 12.49 6.07
C LYS A 196 -4.81 11.99 7.40
N ASN A 197 -4.00 11.36 8.23
CA ASN A 197 -4.38 11.08 9.61
C ASN A 197 -4.29 12.38 10.43
N GLN A 198 -5.42 12.87 10.93
CA GLN A 198 -5.46 14.13 11.69
C GLN A 198 -4.72 14.03 13.02
N GLN A 199 -4.72 12.85 13.64
CA GLN A 199 -4.06 12.58 14.91
C GLN A 199 -2.56 12.32 14.71
N HIS A 200 -2.18 11.73 13.58
CA HIS A 200 -0.82 11.31 13.27
C HIS A 200 -0.31 11.93 11.96
N ARG A 201 -0.17 13.27 11.94
CA ARG A 201 0.20 14.02 10.73
C ARG A 201 1.63 13.77 10.26
N ASP A 202 2.47 13.28 11.16
CA ASP A 202 3.85 12.88 10.93
C ASP A 202 3.95 11.50 10.26
N LEU A 203 2.89 10.68 10.32
CA LEU A 203 2.85 9.37 9.68
C LEU A 203 2.37 9.51 8.22
N HIS A 204 3.31 9.43 7.30
CA HIS A 204 3.07 9.55 5.86
C HIS A 204 4.08 8.76 5.06
N LEU A 205 3.70 8.36 3.84
CA LEU A 205 4.62 7.74 2.89
C LEU A 205 5.74 8.71 2.46
N PRO A 206 6.93 8.20 2.11
CA PRO A 206 7.94 9.00 1.46
C PRO A 206 7.37 9.67 0.19
N PRO A 207 7.62 10.98 -0.05
CA PRO A 207 7.05 11.70 -1.20
C PRO A 207 7.34 11.06 -2.55
N ARG A 208 8.49 10.39 -2.65
CA ARG A 208 8.90 9.64 -3.84
C ARG A 208 7.93 8.53 -4.22
N VAL A 209 7.30 7.86 -3.25
CA VAL A 209 6.29 6.83 -3.51
C VAL A 209 5.11 7.44 -4.28
N ILE A 210 4.57 8.56 -3.80
CA ILE A 210 3.46 9.26 -4.47
C ILE A 210 3.87 9.75 -5.87
N GLN A 211 5.10 10.24 -6.03
CA GLN A 211 5.64 10.64 -7.34
C GLN A 211 5.69 9.46 -8.32
N GLN A 212 6.12 8.28 -7.88
CA GLN A 212 6.19 7.08 -8.71
C GLN A 212 4.80 6.59 -9.14
N LEU A 213 3.81 6.64 -8.25
CA LEU A 213 2.43 6.34 -8.60
C LEU A 213 1.86 7.31 -9.65
N CYS A 214 2.15 8.61 -9.51
CA CYS A 214 1.78 9.61 -10.51
C CYS A 214 2.46 9.35 -11.87
N ALA A 215 3.74 8.97 -11.87
CA ALA A 215 4.48 8.62 -13.07
C ALA A 215 3.91 7.37 -13.75
N ALA A 216 3.62 6.31 -12.98
CA ALA A 216 2.99 5.09 -13.48
C ALA A 216 1.64 5.38 -14.15
N ARG A 217 0.78 6.17 -13.48
CA ARG A 217 -0.51 6.61 -14.06
C ARG A 217 -0.32 7.43 -15.33
N GLY A 218 0.66 8.33 -15.36
CA GLY A 218 1.00 9.09 -16.57
C GLY A 218 1.38 8.18 -17.72
N ARG A 219 2.20 7.15 -17.46
CA ARG A 219 2.61 6.19 -18.49
C ARG A 219 1.46 5.38 -19.05
N LEU A 220 0.50 4.98 -18.24
CA LEU A 220 -0.69 4.25 -18.74
C LEU A 220 -1.43 5.07 -19.83
N LYS A 221 -1.54 6.39 -19.64
CA LYS A 221 -2.13 7.29 -20.65
C LYS A 221 -1.30 7.28 -21.93
N THR A 222 0.01 7.44 -21.81
CA THR A 222 0.93 7.43 -22.96
C THR A 222 0.85 6.12 -23.75
N ILE A 223 0.83 4.97 -23.07
CA ILE A 223 0.72 3.66 -23.71
C ILE A 223 -0.59 3.56 -24.48
N LEU A 224 -1.71 3.90 -23.84
CA LEU A 224 -3.03 3.85 -24.48
C LEU A 224 -3.10 4.77 -25.71
N SER A 225 -2.65 6.02 -25.58
CA SER A 225 -2.56 6.97 -26.69
C SER A 225 -1.71 6.43 -27.84
N ASN A 226 -0.56 5.81 -27.54
CA ASN A 226 0.32 5.24 -28.55
C ASN A 226 -0.31 4.03 -29.26
N GLN A 227 -1.02 3.15 -28.54
CA GLN A 227 -1.73 2.03 -29.16
C GLN A 227 -2.78 2.54 -30.17
N ILE A 228 -3.59 3.52 -29.77
CA ILE A 228 -4.60 4.13 -30.65
C ILE A 228 -3.93 4.83 -31.83
N TRP A 229 -2.85 5.57 -31.59
CA TRP A 229 -2.11 6.28 -32.64
C TRP A 229 -1.51 5.33 -33.67
N ASN A 230 -0.99 4.17 -33.27
CA ASN A 230 -0.45 3.18 -34.20
C ASN A 230 -1.51 2.70 -35.21
N HIS A 231 -2.76 2.55 -34.76
CA HIS A 231 -3.89 2.23 -35.63
C HIS A 231 -4.21 3.37 -36.61
N ILE A 232 -4.23 4.61 -36.13
CA ILE A 232 -4.45 5.81 -36.95
C ILE A 232 -3.33 5.96 -38.00
N SER A 233 -2.08 5.84 -37.59
CA SER A 233 -0.91 5.89 -38.49
C SER A 233 -1.02 4.82 -39.56
N GLY A 234 -1.34 3.58 -39.18
CA GLY A 234 -1.52 2.48 -40.14
C GLY A 234 -2.58 2.78 -41.21
N LEU A 235 -3.68 3.44 -40.84
CA LEU A 235 -4.72 3.89 -41.78
C LEU A 235 -4.22 5.02 -42.70
N LEU A 236 -3.51 6.02 -42.14
CA LEU A 236 -2.96 7.16 -42.89
C LEU A 236 -1.95 6.71 -43.95
N ASP A 237 -1.13 5.71 -43.63
CA ASP A 237 -0.15 5.10 -44.54
C ASP A 237 -0.81 4.24 -45.64
N GLY A 238 -2.13 4.08 -45.62
CA GLY A 238 -2.89 3.35 -46.64
C GLY A 238 -2.83 4.04 -48.01
N SER A 239 -2.80 3.25 -49.08
CA SER A 239 -3.01 3.72 -50.46
C SER A 239 -4.40 3.39 -51.00
N CYS A 240 -5.25 2.72 -50.22
CA CYS A 240 -6.59 2.33 -50.63
C CYS A 240 -7.57 3.51 -50.62
N ASN A 241 -8.56 3.47 -51.52
CA ASN A 241 -9.57 4.52 -51.66
C ASN A 241 -10.56 4.58 -50.47
N CYS A 242 -10.65 3.52 -49.67
CA CYS A 242 -11.54 3.45 -48.50
C CYS A 242 -10.89 3.99 -47.21
N LYS A 243 -9.60 4.35 -47.21
CA LYS A 243 -8.87 4.76 -46.00
C LYS A 243 -9.48 5.98 -45.32
N GLU A 244 -9.90 6.99 -46.09
CA GLU A 244 -10.39 8.26 -45.55
C GLU A 244 -11.73 8.06 -44.84
N LYS A 245 -12.64 7.31 -45.47
CA LYS A 245 -13.93 6.91 -44.86
C LYS A 245 -13.72 6.07 -43.62
N THR A 246 -12.79 5.12 -43.66
CA THR A 246 -12.50 4.23 -42.52
C THR A 246 -11.89 5.03 -41.37
N LEU A 247 -10.94 5.92 -41.64
CA LEU A 247 -10.31 6.79 -40.64
C LEU A 247 -11.34 7.71 -39.99
N PHE A 248 -12.23 8.31 -40.79
CA PHE A 248 -13.31 9.14 -40.27
C PHE A 248 -14.24 8.34 -39.36
N ALA A 249 -14.74 7.19 -39.81
CA ALA A 249 -15.60 6.31 -39.01
C ALA A 249 -14.92 5.87 -37.71
N PHE A 250 -13.63 5.52 -37.77
CA PHE A 250 -12.84 5.11 -36.62
C PHE A 250 -12.67 6.23 -35.59
N LEU A 251 -12.27 7.44 -36.02
CA LEU A 251 -12.11 8.59 -35.14
C LEU A 251 -13.45 9.06 -34.57
N HIS A 252 -14.52 8.97 -35.36
CA HIS A 252 -15.88 9.27 -34.90
C HIS A 252 -16.29 8.30 -33.79
N ALA A 253 -16.17 6.99 -34.00
CA ALA A 253 -16.49 5.99 -32.98
C ALA A 253 -15.65 6.17 -31.71
N LEU A 254 -14.34 6.43 -31.83
CA LEU A 254 -13.49 6.75 -30.67
C LEU A 254 -14.01 7.95 -29.90
N LYS A 255 -14.42 9.02 -30.58
CA LYS A 255 -14.96 10.22 -29.94
C LYS A 255 -16.27 9.90 -29.19
N GLU A 256 -17.17 9.13 -29.79
CA GLU A 256 -18.47 8.79 -29.19
C GLU A 256 -18.35 7.95 -27.92
N THR A 257 -17.29 7.14 -27.78
CA THR A 257 -17.01 6.43 -26.51
C THR A 257 -16.82 7.38 -25.32
N GLY A 258 -16.37 8.62 -25.55
CA GLY A 258 -15.94 9.54 -24.49
C GLY A 258 -14.58 9.20 -23.84
N GLY A 259 -13.92 8.12 -24.29
CA GLY A 259 -12.58 7.73 -23.86
C GLY A 259 -11.44 8.38 -24.65
N PHE A 260 -11.75 9.06 -25.76
CA PHE A 260 -10.80 9.72 -26.65
C PHE A 260 -11.14 11.23 -26.81
N PRO A 261 -10.15 12.15 -26.85
CA PRO A 261 -8.71 11.92 -26.70
C PRO A 261 -8.32 11.48 -25.28
N VAL A 262 -7.46 10.48 -25.19
CA VAL A 262 -7.09 9.80 -23.94
C VAL A 262 -6.59 10.78 -22.87
N ASP A 263 -5.76 11.76 -23.25
CA ASP A 263 -5.20 12.72 -22.31
C ASP A 263 -6.30 13.56 -21.63
N GLN A 264 -7.33 13.96 -22.38
CA GLN A 264 -8.45 14.74 -21.85
C GLN A 264 -9.37 13.87 -20.98
N ALA A 265 -9.70 12.67 -21.45
CA ALA A 265 -10.54 11.72 -20.72
C ALA A 265 -9.90 11.33 -19.37
N ALA A 266 -8.59 11.01 -19.39
CA ALA A 266 -7.84 10.62 -18.21
C ALA A 266 -7.40 11.79 -17.31
N GLN A 267 -7.65 13.04 -17.69
CA GLN A 267 -7.52 14.17 -16.75
C GLN A 267 -8.69 14.21 -15.76
N ARG A 268 -9.90 13.88 -16.24
CA ARG A 268 -11.14 13.97 -15.44
C ARG A 268 -11.52 12.66 -14.79
N ASN A 269 -11.10 11.54 -15.40
CA ASN A 269 -11.53 10.21 -14.99
C ASN A 269 -10.34 9.32 -14.56
N PRO A 270 -10.63 8.26 -13.77
CA PRO A 270 -9.70 7.17 -13.56
C PRO A 270 -9.33 6.47 -14.87
N ILE A 271 -8.13 5.86 -14.94
CA ILE A 271 -7.70 5.10 -16.12
C ILE A 271 -8.66 3.94 -16.39
N ALA A 272 -9.08 3.24 -15.34
CA ALA A 272 -10.06 2.16 -15.42
C ALA A 272 -11.34 2.56 -16.15
N TYR A 273 -11.86 3.75 -15.84
CA TYR A 273 -13.05 4.29 -16.48
C TYR A 273 -12.81 4.55 -17.97
N VAL A 274 -11.70 5.20 -18.32
CA VAL A 274 -11.33 5.47 -19.72
C VAL A 274 -11.21 4.17 -20.53
N LEU A 275 -10.61 3.12 -19.93
CA LEU A 275 -10.49 1.81 -20.56
C LEU A 275 -11.86 1.13 -20.77
N HIS A 276 -12.80 1.27 -19.83
CA HIS A 276 -14.16 0.76 -20.01
C HIS A 276 -14.90 1.51 -21.13
N GLN A 277 -14.84 2.84 -21.16
CA GLN A 277 -15.46 3.62 -22.23
C GLN A 277 -14.94 3.19 -23.62
N LEU A 278 -13.63 3.01 -23.77
CA LEU A 278 -13.04 2.56 -25.03
C LEU A 278 -13.37 1.09 -25.38
N ALA A 279 -13.76 0.27 -24.40
CA ALA A 279 -14.18 -1.11 -24.65
C ALA A 279 -15.56 -1.17 -25.34
N ASP A 280 -16.37 -0.13 -25.19
CA ASP A 280 -17.68 0.04 -25.84
C ASP A 280 -17.56 0.58 -27.28
N PHE A 281 -16.34 0.61 -27.84
CA PHE A 281 -16.08 1.08 -29.21
C PHE A 281 -16.95 0.39 -30.28
N ASP A 282 -17.28 -0.88 -30.06
CA ASP A 282 -18.06 -1.71 -30.97
C ASP A 282 -19.49 -1.20 -31.17
N ASP A 283 -20.03 -0.50 -30.16
CA ASP A 283 -21.38 0.06 -30.20
C ASP A 283 -21.47 1.27 -31.15
N TYR A 284 -20.32 1.86 -31.50
CA TYR A 284 -20.24 3.09 -32.29
C TYR A 284 -19.55 2.93 -33.64
N PHE A 285 -18.83 1.83 -33.85
CA PHE A 285 -18.05 1.62 -35.06
C PHE A 285 -18.76 0.75 -36.09
N GLU A 286 -19.07 1.35 -37.23
CA GLU A 286 -19.52 0.62 -38.42
C GLU A 286 -18.49 0.77 -39.55
N ALA A 287 -17.97 -0.38 -40.02
CA ALA A 287 -17.01 -0.38 -41.12
C ALA A 287 -17.68 0.09 -42.43
N PRO A 288 -17.08 1.02 -43.18
CA PRO A 288 -17.61 1.44 -44.47
C PRO A 288 -17.75 0.27 -45.44
N ALA A 289 -18.77 0.30 -46.30
CA ALA A 289 -19.00 -0.76 -47.28
C ALA A 289 -17.78 -0.99 -48.19
N GLU A 290 -17.06 0.08 -48.53
CA GLU A 290 -15.85 0.06 -49.37
C GLU A 290 -14.62 -0.50 -48.66
N ALA A 291 -14.67 -0.65 -47.33
CA ALA A 291 -13.63 -1.35 -46.57
C ALA A 291 -13.76 -2.88 -46.71
N LYS A 292 -14.91 -3.41 -47.14
CA LYS A 292 -15.12 -4.85 -47.32
C LYS A 292 -14.11 -5.41 -48.34
N GLY A 293 -13.28 -6.37 -47.90
CA GLY A 293 -12.23 -6.98 -48.73
C GLY A 293 -10.90 -6.21 -48.78
N CYS A 294 -10.81 -5.03 -48.15
CA CYS A 294 -9.55 -4.31 -48.02
C CYS A 294 -8.76 -4.83 -46.82
N SER A 295 -7.62 -5.50 -47.05
CA SER A 295 -6.79 -6.11 -45.99
C SER A 295 -6.36 -5.17 -44.85
N ARG A 296 -6.35 -3.85 -45.07
CA ARG A 296 -6.00 -2.85 -44.04
C ARG A 296 -7.23 -2.24 -43.38
N CYS A 297 -8.24 -1.84 -44.15
CA CYS A 297 -9.44 -1.18 -43.63
C CYS A 297 -10.47 -2.16 -43.06
N SER A 298 -10.45 -3.43 -43.49
CA SER A 298 -11.27 -4.51 -42.94
C SER A 298 -10.68 -5.15 -41.68
N THR A 299 -9.70 -4.50 -41.04
CA THR A 299 -9.16 -4.94 -39.76
C THR A 299 -10.31 -5.05 -38.75
N ASP A 300 -10.24 -6.06 -37.88
CA ASP A 300 -11.12 -6.16 -36.73
C ASP A 300 -10.74 -5.08 -35.70
N TRP A 301 -11.29 -3.89 -35.90
CA TRP A 301 -11.01 -2.70 -35.07
C TRP A 301 -11.48 -2.90 -33.63
N SER A 302 -12.55 -3.66 -33.44
CA SER A 302 -13.09 -4.08 -32.15
C SER A 302 -12.06 -4.88 -31.35
N SER A 303 -11.52 -5.94 -31.96
CA SER A 303 -10.46 -6.75 -31.36
C SER A 303 -9.18 -5.95 -31.12
N ALA A 304 -8.82 -5.06 -32.06
CA ALA A 304 -7.67 -4.17 -31.91
C ALA A 304 -7.82 -3.26 -30.67
N MET A 305 -9.00 -2.68 -30.46
CA MET A 305 -9.24 -1.76 -29.35
C MET A 305 -9.32 -2.48 -27.99
N LYS A 306 -9.94 -3.66 -27.95
CA LYS A 306 -9.90 -4.54 -26.77
C LYS A 306 -8.47 -4.96 -26.43
N THR A 307 -7.65 -5.25 -27.44
CA THR A 307 -6.22 -5.56 -27.25
C THR A 307 -5.45 -4.37 -26.69
N ALA A 308 -5.65 -3.17 -27.24
CA ALA A 308 -5.03 -1.96 -26.72
C ALA A 308 -5.38 -1.71 -25.25
N CYS A 309 -6.66 -1.89 -24.88
CA CYS A 309 -7.10 -1.76 -23.49
C CYS A 309 -6.51 -2.85 -22.59
N ALA A 310 -6.46 -4.10 -23.06
CA ALA A 310 -5.91 -5.22 -22.31
C ALA A 310 -4.40 -5.05 -22.00
N VAL A 311 -3.63 -4.49 -22.94
CA VAL A 311 -2.21 -4.16 -22.72
C VAL A 311 -2.05 -3.17 -21.56
N VAL A 312 -2.88 -2.14 -21.50
CA VAL A 312 -2.81 -1.11 -20.45
C VAL A 312 -3.29 -1.68 -19.10
N TRP A 313 -4.33 -2.51 -19.11
CA TRP A 313 -4.85 -3.17 -17.91
C TRP A 313 -3.82 -4.07 -17.22
N LYS A 314 -2.98 -4.75 -18.00
CA LYS A 314 -1.94 -5.67 -17.51
C LYS A 314 -0.57 -5.00 -17.31
N TYR A 315 -0.46 -3.70 -17.53
CA TYR A 315 0.84 -3.05 -17.58
C TYR A 315 1.51 -2.91 -16.20
N PHE A 316 0.75 -2.60 -15.14
CA PHE A 316 1.31 -2.26 -13.82
C PHE A 316 0.63 -3.04 -12.70
N ASP A 317 1.42 -3.69 -11.85
CA ASP A 317 0.92 -4.58 -10.79
C ASP A 317 0.90 -3.95 -9.39
N GLY A 318 1.24 -2.67 -9.30
CA GLY A 318 1.48 -1.99 -8.03
C GLY A 318 2.98 -1.78 -7.80
N LEU A 319 3.33 -1.05 -6.76
CA LEU A 319 4.71 -0.93 -6.30
C LEU A 319 5.10 -2.16 -5.48
N CYS A 320 6.33 -2.61 -5.63
CA CYS A 320 6.92 -3.74 -4.94
C CYS A 320 7.85 -3.24 -3.82
N LEU A 321 7.55 -3.61 -2.57
CA LEU A 321 8.38 -3.24 -1.42
C LEU A 321 9.80 -3.81 -1.51
N ASP A 322 9.94 -5.03 -2.03
CA ASP A 322 11.24 -5.69 -2.14
C ASP A 322 12.12 -4.99 -3.18
N CYS A 323 11.56 -4.63 -4.35
CA CYS A 323 12.24 -3.79 -5.33
C CYS A 323 12.61 -2.41 -4.77
N MET A 324 11.74 -1.82 -3.95
CA MET A 324 12.03 -0.54 -3.30
C MET A 324 13.20 -0.68 -2.33
N ASP A 325 13.26 -1.74 -1.53
CA ASP A 325 14.35 -2.00 -0.58
C ASP A 325 15.68 -2.31 -1.28
N HIS A 326 15.66 -3.18 -2.30
CA HIS A 326 16.84 -3.54 -3.09
C HIS A 326 17.47 -2.34 -3.83
N THR A 327 16.69 -1.30 -4.10
CA THR A 327 17.16 -0.13 -4.86
C THR A 327 17.40 1.10 -4.01
N GLN A 328 17.25 0.98 -2.68
CA GLN A 328 17.64 2.04 -1.75
C GLN A 328 19.17 2.06 -1.56
N PRO A 329 19.80 3.24 -1.46
CA PRO A 329 21.22 3.33 -1.13
C PRO A 329 21.44 2.84 0.31
N LYS A 330 21.94 1.60 0.47
CA LYS A 330 22.48 1.09 1.75
C LYS A 330 23.96 1.46 1.76
N PHE A 331 24.43 2.19 2.77
CA PHE A 331 25.72 2.89 2.72
C PHE A 331 26.96 1.99 2.50
N ALA A 332 28.01 2.66 1.96
CA ALA A 332 29.43 2.33 1.78
C ALA A 332 29.88 1.63 0.48
N ASP A 333 29.07 0.74 -0.12
CA ASP A 333 29.35 0.25 -1.48
C ASP A 333 28.09 0.36 -2.34
N GLU A 334 27.94 1.51 -3.01
CA GLU A 334 26.77 1.88 -3.83
C GLU A 334 26.53 0.97 -5.04
N HIS A 335 27.34 -0.08 -5.23
CA HIS A 335 27.40 -0.83 -6.47
C HIS A 335 27.00 -2.30 -6.30
N GLU A 336 27.56 -3.07 -5.37
CA GLU A 336 27.40 -4.54 -5.41
C GLU A 336 25.97 -5.06 -5.21
N ASP A 337 25.26 -4.63 -4.15
CA ASP A 337 23.86 -5.02 -3.89
C ASP A 337 22.90 -4.53 -4.98
N TYR A 338 23.27 -3.40 -5.62
CA TYR A 338 22.49 -2.73 -6.65
C TYR A 338 22.53 -3.46 -8.01
N TRP A 339 23.63 -4.15 -8.33
CA TRP A 339 23.83 -4.81 -9.62
C TRP A 339 23.31 -6.26 -9.64
N GLY A 340 23.43 -7.00 -8.54
CA GLY A 340 23.20 -8.45 -8.53
C GLY A 340 21.76 -8.92 -8.77
N HIS A 341 20.77 -8.10 -8.46
CA HIS A 341 19.34 -8.45 -8.52
C HIS A 341 18.87 -8.88 -9.94
N LEU A 342 19.36 -8.22 -11.00
CA LEU A 342 18.93 -8.49 -12.39
C LEU A 342 20.00 -9.19 -13.24
N GLU A 343 21.16 -9.53 -12.68
CA GLU A 343 22.33 -9.96 -13.45
C GLU A 343 22.23 -11.36 -14.05
N ARG A 344 21.34 -12.23 -13.54
CA ARG A 344 21.29 -13.63 -13.99
C ARG A 344 20.21 -13.96 -15.01
N ASP A 345 18.96 -13.52 -14.86
CA ASP A 345 17.88 -14.13 -15.66
C ASP A 345 16.82 -13.17 -16.25
N MET A 346 16.98 -11.83 -16.11
CA MET A 346 15.97 -10.85 -16.57
C MET A 346 14.56 -11.06 -15.97
N GLU A 347 14.47 -11.80 -14.87
CA GLU A 347 13.27 -11.96 -14.04
C GLU A 347 13.12 -10.73 -13.15
N TRP A 348 12.12 -9.89 -13.45
CA TRP A 348 11.97 -8.58 -12.81
C TRP A 348 11.58 -8.66 -11.34
N ASP A 349 10.92 -9.75 -10.97
CA ASP A 349 10.40 -10.11 -9.66
C ASP A 349 11.25 -11.16 -8.94
N ASN A 350 12.46 -11.46 -9.44
CA ASN A 350 13.37 -12.37 -8.75
C ASN A 350 13.61 -11.91 -7.30
N ALA A 351 13.51 -12.85 -6.36
CA ALA A 351 13.57 -12.62 -4.92
C ALA A 351 12.53 -11.61 -4.35
N CYS A 352 11.46 -11.32 -5.08
CA CYS A 352 10.33 -10.54 -4.56
C CYS A 352 9.24 -11.46 -3.99
N ARG A 353 8.49 -10.96 -3.01
CA ARG A 353 7.34 -11.67 -2.39
C ARG A 353 6.08 -11.65 -3.25
N ILE A 354 6.10 -10.93 -4.36
CA ILE A 354 4.98 -10.79 -5.30
C ILE A 354 5.48 -10.94 -6.74
N ASP A 355 4.68 -11.61 -7.57
CA ASP A 355 4.94 -11.72 -9.00
C ASP A 355 4.66 -10.39 -9.70
N HIS A 356 5.58 -9.91 -10.53
CA HIS A 356 5.41 -8.65 -11.26
C HIS A 356 6.34 -8.45 -12.46
N GLY A 357 5.87 -7.67 -13.43
CA GLY A 357 6.66 -7.32 -14.61
C GLY A 357 7.64 -6.16 -14.44
N GLN A 358 8.30 -5.81 -15.55
CA GLN A 358 9.24 -4.70 -15.66
C GLN A 358 8.67 -3.36 -15.16
N ALA A 359 7.41 -3.06 -15.44
CA ALA A 359 6.83 -1.77 -15.10
C ALA A 359 6.81 -1.58 -13.57
N THR A 360 6.39 -2.60 -12.82
CA THR A 360 6.40 -2.57 -11.36
C THR A 360 7.81 -2.38 -10.84
N TRP A 361 8.81 -3.11 -11.34
CA TRP A 361 10.21 -2.89 -10.97
C TRP A 361 10.65 -1.43 -11.24
N TYR A 362 10.34 -0.90 -12.43
CA TYR A 362 10.75 0.45 -12.85
C TYR A 362 10.19 1.55 -11.95
N TYR A 363 8.90 1.48 -11.60
CA TYR A 363 8.27 2.49 -10.75
C TYR A 363 8.59 2.27 -9.26
N SER A 364 8.95 1.04 -8.86
CA SER A 364 9.42 0.74 -7.51
C SER A 364 10.87 1.17 -7.28
N PHE A 365 11.56 1.65 -8.32
CA PHE A 365 12.96 2.01 -8.23
C PHE A 365 13.20 3.27 -7.37
N MET A 366 13.97 3.11 -6.28
CA MET A 366 14.27 4.13 -5.28
C MET A 366 15.68 4.75 -5.37
N GLY A 367 16.53 4.30 -6.30
CA GLY A 367 17.89 4.83 -6.51
C GLY A 367 17.97 6.06 -7.43
N ARG A 368 19.15 6.36 -8.00
CA ARG A 368 19.31 7.45 -8.99
C ARG A 368 18.85 7.06 -10.39
N ALA A 369 18.30 8.02 -11.14
CA ALA A 369 17.77 7.77 -12.49
C ALA A 369 18.86 7.29 -13.48
N ASP A 370 20.07 7.84 -13.41
CA ASP A 370 21.18 7.43 -14.28
C ASP A 370 21.59 5.98 -14.05
N ALA A 371 21.54 5.52 -12.81
CA ALA A 371 21.82 4.14 -12.45
C ALA A 371 20.76 3.20 -13.04
N ARG A 372 19.47 3.54 -12.87
CA ARG A 372 18.36 2.80 -13.48
C ARG A 372 18.50 2.71 -15.00
N ASP A 373 18.84 3.82 -15.65
CA ASP A 373 18.96 3.87 -17.11
C ASP A 373 20.15 3.04 -17.61
N LYS A 374 21.24 2.95 -16.83
CA LYS A 374 22.37 2.03 -17.10
C LYS A 374 21.92 0.56 -17.03
N ILE A 375 21.12 0.17 -16.03
CA ILE A 375 20.55 -1.18 -15.94
C ILE A 375 19.70 -1.47 -17.17
N LEU A 376 18.74 -0.60 -17.49
CA LEU A 376 17.87 -0.77 -18.65
C LEU A 376 18.66 -0.86 -19.96
N LYS A 377 19.76 -0.11 -20.09
CA LYS A 377 20.65 -0.20 -21.25
C LYS A 377 21.36 -1.55 -21.33
N ARG A 378 21.87 -2.09 -20.21
CA ARG A 378 22.49 -3.43 -20.18
C ARG A 378 21.50 -4.51 -20.57
N VAL A 379 20.29 -4.47 -20.00
CA VAL A 379 19.22 -5.42 -20.30
C VAL A 379 18.80 -5.35 -21.78
N ARG A 380 18.72 -4.14 -22.37
CA ARG A 380 18.50 -3.93 -23.81
C ARG A 380 19.55 -4.59 -24.69
N LEU A 381 20.82 -4.51 -24.29
CA LEU A 381 21.93 -5.10 -25.03
C LEU A 381 21.95 -6.62 -24.90
N ALA A 382 21.60 -7.16 -23.73
CA ALA A 382 21.53 -8.60 -23.49
C ALA A 382 20.35 -9.28 -24.22
N ASN A 383 19.24 -8.56 -24.41
CA ASN A 383 18.05 -9.11 -25.07
C ASN A 383 17.43 -8.12 -26.09
N PRO A 384 18.00 -8.02 -27.30
CA PRO A 384 17.57 -7.06 -28.31
C PRO A 384 16.15 -7.32 -28.86
N ARG A 385 15.54 -8.47 -28.56
CA ARG A 385 14.17 -8.81 -28.97
C ARG A 385 13.11 -8.29 -27.99
N THR A 386 13.48 -7.90 -26.79
CA THR A 386 12.54 -7.41 -25.79
C THR A 386 12.25 -5.93 -26.03
N LYS A 387 10.99 -5.59 -26.32
CA LYS A 387 10.56 -4.18 -26.41
C LYS A 387 10.49 -3.60 -25.00
N PHE A 388 11.52 -2.82 -24.63
CA PHE A 388 11.58 -2.15 -23.32
C PHE A 388 10.93 -0.78 -23.36
N LEU A 389 10.06 -0.53 -22.37
CA LEU A 389 9.40 0.74 -22.03
C LEU A 389 9.01 1.61 -23.23
#